data_AF-A0A1F5MZS2-F1
#
_entry.id   AF-A0A1F5MZS2-F1
#
_cell.length_a   1.000
_cell.length_b   1.000
_cell.length_c   1.000
_cell.angle_alpha   90.00
_cell.angle_beta   90.00
_cell.angle_gamma   90.00
#
_symmetry.space_group_name_H-M   'P 1'
#
loop_
_entity.id
_entity.type
_entity.pdbx_description
1 polymer ?
#
loop_
_entity_poly.entity_id
_entity_poly.type
_entity_poly.pdbx_seq_one_letter_code
_entity_poly.pdbx_strand_id
1 'polypeptide(L)'
;MKLHFETTKRQKFYSHSPYYHRQAWETLKPAGMARILIAYYTQPTTHNKQPINAWMLFNFKDTLYYPYGGSSVEHKNVMAPNLTLWEAVLLGKKLGLKKFDLWGALGPEASPSDPWQGFNQFKAKTGANLVEYLGTYDLILNPILYHPFTLIDRMSSLKFFLLKFL
;
A
#
# COMPACT_ATOMS: atom_id res chain seq x y z
N MET A 1 7.09 8.09 -7.24
CA MET A 1 6.18 8.93 -6.42
C MET A 1 5.00 9.52 -7.17
N LYS A 2 5.14 10.05 -8.41
CA LYS A 2 4.02 10.66 -9.18
C LYS A 2 2.73 9.81 -9.20
N LEU A 3 2.80 8.57 -9.70
CA LEU A 3 1.65 7.66 -9.79
C LEU A 3 0.98 7.37 -8.43
N HIS A 4 1.76 7.34 -7.34
CA HIS A 4 1.24 7.12 -5.99
C HIS A 4 0.37 8.30 -5.54
N PHE A 5 0.87 9.54 -5.67
CA PHE A 5 0.11 10.73 -5.29
C PHE A 5 -1.09 11.01 -6.20
N GLU A 6 -1.02 10.65 -7.48
CA GLU A 6 -2.20 10.67 -8.36
C GLU A 6 -3.26 9.68 -7.89
N THR A 7 -2.84 8.52 -7.38
CA THR A 7 -3.73 7.51 -6.82
C THR A 7 -4.34 7.97 -5.51
N THR A 8 -3.57 8.57 -4.60
CA THR A 8 -4.09 9.10 -3.32
C THR A 8 -5.12 10.20 -3.56
N LYS A 9 -4.86 11.13 -4.48
CA LYS A 9 -5.80 12.18 -4.88
C LYS A 9 -7.09 11.60 -5.46
N ARG A 10 -6.98 10.60 -6.33
CA ARG A 10 -8.14 9.95 -6.97
C ARG A 10 -8.98 9.12 -6.01
N GLN A 11 -8.34 8.34 -5.14
CA GLN A 11 -8.98 7.43 -4.20
C GLN A 11 -9.28 8.09 -2.83
N LYS A 12 -8.91 9.36 -2.65
CA LYS A 12 -9.20 10.18 -1.47
C LYS A 12 -8.73 9.56 -0.14
N PHE A 13 -7.54 8.97 -0.12
CA PHE A 13 -6.92 8.49 1.12
C PHE A 13 -5.65 9.30 1.45
N TYR A 14 -5.32 9.35 2.74
CA TYR A 14 -4.11 10.00 3.21
C TYR A 14 -2.88 9.12 2.97
N SER A 15 -1.80 9.72 2.49
CA SER A 15 -0.49 9.08 2.40
C SER A 15 0.56 9.98 2.98
N HIS A 16 1.68 9.39 3.41
CA HIS A 16 2.82 10.12 3.92
C HIS A 16 3.39 11.10 2.88
N SER A 17 4.15 12.08 3.36
CA SER A 17 4.76 13.10 2.52
C SER A 17 5.76 12.53 1.51
N PRO A 18 6.07 13.24 0.41
CA PRO A 18 7.17 12.86 -0.49
C PRO A 18 8.51 12.71 0.25
N TYR A 19 8.73 13.53 1.29
CA TYR A 19 9.90 13.47 2.15
C TYR A 19 9.98 12.13 2.90
N TYR A 20 8.88 11.69 3.52
CA TYR A 20 8.83 10.39 4.21
C TYR A 20 9.19 9.23 3.27
N HIS A 21 8.60 9.19 2.07
CA HIS A 21 8.87 8.12 1.11
C HIS A 21 10.32 8.15 0.63
N ARG A 22 10.89 9.34 0.45
CA ARG A 22 12.31 9.52 0.12
C ARG A 22 13.21 8.99 1.24
N GLN A 23 12.92 9.33 2.49
CA GLN A 23 13.68 8.85 3.65
C GLN A 23 13.57 7.32 3.80
N ALA A 24 12.38 6.75 3.63
CA ALA A 24 12.20 5.31 3.63
C ALA A 24 13.05 4.63 2.54
N TRP A 25 13.07 5.19 1.33
CA TRP A 25 13.91 4.69 0.24
C TRP A 25 15.40 4.82 0.55
N GLU A 26 15.87 6.00 0.91
CA GLU A 26 17.29 6.30 1.20
C GLU A 26 17.83 5.47 2.36
N THR A 27 16.97 5.11 3.33
CA THR A 27 17.34 4.26 4.47
C THR A 27 17.36 2.77 4.11
N LEU A 28 16.29 2.28 3.47
CA LEU A 28 16.09 0.84 3.28
C LEU A 28 16.74 0.30 2.01
N LYS A 29 16.98 1.14 1.00
CA LYS A 29 17.61 0.72 -0.26
C LYS A 29 19.06 0.27 -0.06
N PRO A 30 19.94 1.01 0.65
CA PRO A 30 21.31 0.57 0.93
C PRO A 30 21.36 -0.71 1.77
N ALA A 31 20.39 -0.91 2.67
CA ALA A 31 20.25 -2.13 3.46
C ALA A 31 19.75 -3.35 2.65
N GLY A 32 19.48 -3.20 1.35
CA GLY A 32 18.93 -4.26 0.51
C GLY A 32 17.48 -4.63 0.85
N MET A 33 16.78 -3.77 1.60
CA MET A 33 15.43 -3.97 2.13
C MET A 33 14.34 -3.28 1.32
N ALA A 34 14.67 -2.47 0.31
CA ALA A 34 13.70 -1.78 -0.54
C ALA A 34 13.97 -1.91 -2.04
N ARG A 35 12.89 -2.06 -2.83
CA ARG A 35 12.91 -2.18 -4.29
C ARG A 35 11.72 -1.43 -4.88
N ILE A 36 11.87 -0.94 -6.11
CA ILE A 36 10.77 -0.35 -6.87
C ILE A 36 10.58 -1.17 -8.14
N LEU A 37 9.33 -1.56 -8.40
CA LEU A 37 8.90 -2.13 -9.68
C LEU A 37 8.07 -1.09 -10.41
N ILE A 38 8.30 -0.94 -11.72
CA ILE A 38 7.58 0.00 -12.58
C ILE A 38 7.14 -0.74 -13.85
N ALA A 39 5.83 -0.76 -14.09
CA ALA A 39 5.28 -1.22 -15.36
C ALA A 39 5.18 -0.05 -16.33
N TYR A 40 5.70 -0.25 -17.54
CA TYR A 40 5.67 0.71 -18.62
C TYR A 40 4.73 0.22 -19.73
N TYR A 41 3.96 1.15 -20.28
CA TYR A 41 3.25 0.97 -21.54
C TYR A 41 4.08 1.58 -22.67
N THR A 42 4.34 0.80 -23.72
CA THR A 42 5.00 1.29 -24.93
C THR A 42 3.94 1.73 -25.92
N GLN A 43 3.94 3.01 -26.28
CA GLN A 43 2.99 3.57 -27.23
C GLN A 43 3.22 2.94 -28.62
N PRO A 44 2.19 2.36 -29.28
CA PRO A 44 2.39 1.65 -30.56
C PRO A 44 2.90 2.53 -31.69
N THR A 45 2.55 3.83 -31.68
CA THR A 45 2.93 4.78 -32.74
C THR A 45 4.29 5.39 -32.50
N THR A 46 4.50 5.96 -31.30
CA THR A 46 5.72 6.71 -30.98
C THR A 46 6.83 5.87 -30.38
N HIS A 47 6.54 4.61 -30.00
CA HIS A 47 7.44 3.72 -29.26
C HIS A 47 7.93 4.28 -27.90
N ASN A 48 7.35 5.38 -27.44
CA ASN A 48 7.67 5.98 -26.15
C ASN A 48 7.14 5.14 -25.00
N LYS A 49 7.94 5.01 -23.94
CA LYS A 49 7.59 4.28 -22.72
C LYS A 49 6.98 5.21 -21.70
N GLN A 50 5.78 4.89 -21.24
CA GLN A 50 5.07 5.62 -20.20
C GLN A 50 4.89 4.75 -18.96
N PRO A 51 5.32 5.20 -17.76
CA PRO A 51 5.06 4.45 -16.53
C PRO A 51 3.57 4.53 -16.19
N ILE A 52 2.93 3.37 -16.06
CA ILE A 52 1.48 3.28 -15.78
C ILE A 52 1.16 2.57 -14.46
N ASN A 53 2.12 1.86 -13.87
CA ASN A 53 2.02 1.36 -12.50
C ASN A 53 3.40 1.35 -11.83
N ALA A 54 3.46 1.65 -10.54
CA ALA A 54 4.70 1.57 -9.78
C ALA A 54 4.45 1.18 -8.32
N TRP A 55 5.23 0.22 -7.83
CA TRP A 55 5.17 -0.29 -6.46
C TRP A 55 6.52 -0.10 -5.77
N MET A 56 6.51 0.36 -4.53
CA MET A 56 7.67 0.32 -3.64
C MET A 56 7.47 -0.82 -2.66
N LEU A 57 8.34 -1.81 -2.76
CA LEU A 57 8.30 -3.07 -2.02
C LEU A 57 9.41 -3.08 -0.97
N PHE A 58 9.07 -3.61 0.20
CA PHE A 58 10.04 -3.83 1.26
C PHE A 58 10.25 -5.33 1.50
N ASN A 59 11.40 -5.73 2.01
CA ASN A 59 11.63 -7.10 2.46
C ASN A 59 12.28 -7.10 3.84
N PHE A 60 11.85 -8.04 4.66
CA PHE A 60 12.46 -8.31 5.96
C PHE A 60 12.31 -9.80 6.27
N LYS A 61 13.39 -10.42 6.76
CA LYS A 61 13.49 -11.87 6.93
C LYS A 61 13.05 -12.62 5.66
N ASP A 62 12.04 -13.48 5.76
CA ASP A 62 11.53 -14.34 4.69
C ASP A 62 10.30 -13.77 3.98
N THR A 63 10.00 -12.47 4.16
CA THR A 63 8.77 -11.85 3.67
C THR A 63 9.04 -10.61 2.82
N LEU A 64 8.35 -10.54 1.67
CA LEU A 64 8.20 -9.35 0.84
C LEU A 64 6.90 -8.63 1.22
N TYR A 65 6.89 -7.30 1.25
CA TYR A 65 5.76 -6.47 1.64
C TYR A 65 5.43 -5.47 0.53
N TYR A 66 4.13 -5.25 0.30
CA TYR A 66 3.59 -4.23 -0.61
C TYR A 66 2.92 -3.06 0.15
N PRO A 67 3.71 -2.15 0.75
CA PRO A 67 3.17 -1.02 1.50
C PRO A 67 2.70 0.15 0.60
N TYR A 68 3.35 0.37 -0.55
CA TYR A 68 3.06 1.52 -1.40
C TYR A 68 2.96 1.15 -2.87
N GLY A 69 1.90 1.64 -3.51
CA GLY A 69 1.73 1.56 -4.95
C GLY A 69 0.92 2.72 -5.52
N GLY A 70 1.01 2.87 -6.83
CA GLY A 70 0.23 3.84 -7.58
C GLY A 70 0.04 3.42 -9.02
N SER A 71 -1.11 3.77 -9.60
CA SER A 71 -1.48 3.48 -10.98
C SER A 71 -2.01 4.70 -11.71
N SER A 72 -1.70 4.76 -13.00
CA SER A 72 -2.29 5.72 -13.94
C SER A 72 -3.74 5.33 -14.22
N VAL A 73 -4.54 6.32 -14.64
CA VAL A 73 -5.88 6.07 -15.21
C VAL A 73 -5.83 5.76 -16.70
N GLU A 74 -4.70 6.00 -17.35
CA GLU A 74 -4.48 5.69 -18.75
C GLU A 74 -4.21 4.19 -18.93
N HIS A 75 -4.68 3.63 -20.04
CA HIS A 75 -4.47 2.22 -20.42
C HIS A 75 -4.91 1.20 -19.36
N LYS A 76 -5.96 1.49 -18.56
CA LYS A 76 -6.45 0.58 -17.50
C LYS A 76 -6.78 -0.82 -18.00
N ASN A 77 -7.21 -0.94 -19.25
CA ASN A 77 -7.55 -2.20 -19.91
C ASN A 77 -6.37 -3.18 -19.99
N VAL A 78 -5.12 -2.70 -19.93
CA VAL A 78 -3.93 -3.57 -19.96
C VAL A 78 -3.60 -4.18 -18.60
N MET A 79 -4.33 -3.79 -17.55
CA MET A 79 -4.22 -4.35 -16.20
C MET A 79 -2.78 -4.38 -15.63
N ALA A 80 -2.00 -3.31 -15.85
CA ALA A 80 -0.61 -3.22 -15.38
C ALA A 80 -0.37 -3.52 -13.88
N PRO A 81 -1.32 -3.26 -12.94
CA PRO A 81 -1.17 -3.74 -11.57
C PRO A 81 -1.05 -5.26 -11.44
N ASN A 82 -1.72 -6.05 -12.28
CA ASN A 82 -1.60 -7.52 -12.28
C ASN A 82 -0.20 -7.96 -12.72
N LEU A 83 0.35 -7.31 -13.76
CA LEU A 83 1.73 -7.55 -14.19
C LEU A 83 2.73 -7.22 -13.07
N THR A 84 2.57 -6.05 -12.43
CA THR A 84 3.47 -5.62 -11.34
C THR A 84 3.39 -6.56 -10.14
N LEU A 85 2.20 -7.07 -9.82
CA LEU A 85 2.02 -8.10 -8.79
C LEU A 85 2.75 -9.39 -9.13
N TRP A 86 2.60 -9.87 -10.37
CA TRP A 86 3.28 -11.09 -10.81
C TRP A 86 4.80 -10.94 -10.75
N GLU A 87 5.33 -9.82 -11.23
CA GLU A 87 6.76 -9.50 -11.14
C GLU A 87 7.23 -9.38 -9.69
N ALA A 88 6.38 -8.89 -8.77
CA ALA A 88 6.69 -8.88 -7.34
C ALA A 88 6.78 -10.30 -6.75
N VAL A 89 5.91 -11.23 -7.17
CA VAL A 89 5.99 -12.64 -6.78
C VAL A 89 7.28 -13.27 -7.29
N LEU A 90 7.63 -13.05 -8.56
CA LEU A 90 8.89 -13.55 -9.13
C LEU A 90 10.12 -12.95 -8.43
N LEU A 91 10.07 -11.67 -8.11
CA LEU A 91 11.10 -10.99 -7.33
C LEU A 91 11.26 -11.64 -5.95
N GLY A 92 10.16 -11.91 -5.24
CA GLY A 92 10.19 -12.60 -3.94
C GLY A 92 10.88 -13.96 -4.04
N LYS A 93 10.52 -14.76 -5.06
CA LYS A 93 11.17 -16.06 -5.34
C LYS A 93 12.66 -15.91 -5.63
N LYS A 94 13.05 -14.94 -6.46
CA LYS A 94 14.46 -14.65 -6.78
C LYS A 94 15.27 -14.27 -5.54
N LEU A 95 14.65 -13.62 -4.56
CA LEU A 95 15.26 -13.24 -3.29
C LEU A 95 15.24 -14.37 -2.25
N GLY A 96 14.70 -15.55 -2.56
CA GLY A 96 14.58 -16.68 -1.63
C GLY A 96 13.55 -16.45 -0.52
N LEU A 97 12.61 -15.54 -0.71
CA LEU A 97 11.57 -15.23 0.27
C LEU A 97 10.44 -16.25 0.22
N LYS A 98 9.83 -16.55 1.37
CA LYS A 98 8.78 -17.55 1.52
C LYS A 98 7.38 -16.95 1.46
N LYS A 99 7.23 -15.67 1.78
CA LYS A 99 5.94 -15.00 1.88
C LYS A 99 5.93 -13.71 1.06
N PHE A 100 4.78 -13.42 0.48
CA PHE A 100 4.48 -12.10 -0.07
C PHE A 100 3.22 -11.56 0.61
N ASP A 101 3.42 -10.55 1.45
CA ASP A 101 2.39 -9.86 2.20
C ASP A 101 1.87 -8.68 1.35
N LEU A 102 0.63 -8.79 0.90
CA LEU A 102 -0.07 -7.75 0.15
C LEU A 102 -0.54 -6.59 1.04
N TRP A 103 -0.23 -6.61 2.33
CA TRP A 103 -0.69 -5.68 3.36
C TRP A 103 -2.18 -5.84 3.68
N GLY A 104 -2.76 -4.91 4.45
CA GLY A 104 -4.14 -4.98 4.95
C GLY A 104 -5.23 -5.20 3.90
N ALA A 105 -6.21 -6.04 4.22
CA ALA A 105 -7.39 -6.33 3.41
C ALA A 105 -8.65 -6.04 4.23
N LEU A 106 -9.82 -6.06 3.58
CA LEU A 106 -11.07 -6.02 4.32
C LEU A 106 -11.27 -7.36 5.05
N GLY A 107 -11.95 -7.33 6.20
CA GLY A 107 -12.25 -8.53 6.99
C GLY A 107 -13.19 -9.51 6.26
N PRO A 108 -13.39 -10.71 6.81
CA PRO A 108 -14.20 -11.76 6.18
C PRO A 108 -15.66 -11.36 5.96
N GLU A 109 -16.21 -10.47 6.79
CA GLU A 109 -17.61 -10.01 6.74
C GLU A 109 -17.78 -8.61 6.14
N ALA A 110 -16.87 -8.21 5.24
CA ALA A 110 -16.89 -6.86 4.68
C ALA A 110 -18.10 -6.60 3.77
N SER A 111 -18.74 -5.44 3.96
CA SER A 111 -19.90 -5.03 3.16
C SER A 111 -19.56 -4.94 1.66
N PRO A 112 -20.42 -5.44 0.75
CA PRO A 112 -20.25 -5.25 -0.70
C PRO A 112 -20.20 -3.78 -1.15
N SER A 113 -20.74 -2.85 -0.34
CA SER A 113 -20.70 -1.41 -0.61
C SER A 113 -19.46 -0.70 -0.04
N ASP A 114 -18.53 -1.44 0.59
CA ASP A 114 -17.33 -0.86 1.18
C ASP A 114 -16.45 -0.20 0.09
N PRO A 115 -15.99 1.06 0.28
CA PRO A 115 -15.15 1.76 -0.68
C PRO A 115 -13.87 1.01 -1.08
N TRP A 116 -13.38 0.09 -0.25
CA TRP A 116 -12.15 -0.67 -0.48
C TRP A 116 -12.39 -2.03 -1.15
N GLN A 117 -13.62 -2.35 -1.54
CA GLN A 117 -13.93 -3.63 -2.22
C GLN A 117 -13.09 -3.87 -3.47
N GLY A 118 -12.86 -2.84 -4.29
CA GLY A 118 -12.05 -3.00 -5.50
C GLY A 118 -10.60 -3.43 -5.20
N PHE A 119 -10.02 -2.92 -4.12
CA PHE A 119 -8.69 -3.29 -3.66
C PHE A 119 -8.68 -4.68 -3.01
N ASN A 120 -9.72 -5.01 -2.23
CA ASN A 120 -9.89 -6.32 -1.62
C ASN A 120 -10.00 -7.43 -2.68
N GLN A 121 -10.83 -7.24 -3.69
CA GLN A 121 -11.01 -8.18 -4.80
C GLN A 121 -9.73 -8.35 -5.63
N PHE A 122 -8.97 -7.27 -5.86
CA PHE A 122 -7.68 -7.35 -6.54
C PHE A 122 -6.74 -8.34 -5.84
N LYS A 123 -6.65 -8.29 -4.50
CA LYS A 123 -5.82 -9.21 -3.72
C LYS A 123 -6.39 -10.62 -3.67
N ALA A 124 -7.70 -10.77 -3.45
CA ALA A 124 -8.33 -12.08 -3.35
C ALA A 124 -8.14 -12.91 -4.63
N LYS A 125 -8.17 -12.27 -5.81
CA LYS A 125 -7.97 -12.93 -7.11
C LYS A 125 -6.56 -13.48 -7.34
N THR A 126 -5.60 -13.19 -6.47
CA THR A 126 -4.20 -13.66 -6.62
C THR A 126 -3.98 -15.02 -5.95
N GLY A 127 -5.02 -15.60 -5.34
CA GLY A 127 -4.88 -16.78 -4.48
C GLY A 127 -4.22 -16.47 -3.13
N ALA A 128 -4.25 -15.20 -2.69
CA ALA A 128 -3.74 -14.81 -1.38
C ALA A 128 -4.66 -15.32 -0.26
N ASN A 129 -4.06 -15.75 0.85
CA ASN A 129 -4.80 -16.11 2.05
C ASN A 129 -5.10 -14.84 2.86
N LEU A 130 -6.36 -14.69 3.30
CA LEU A 130 -6.71 -13.69 4.30
C LEU A 130 -6.15 -14.15 5.66
N VAL A 131 -5.36 -13.28 6.30
CA VAL A 131 -4.77 -13.54 7.62
C VAL A 131 -5.30 -12.51 8.59
N GLU A 132 -6.01 -12.97 9.61
CA GLU A 132 -6.48 -12.15 10.73
C GLU A 132 -5.50 -12.25 11.89
N TYR A 133 -5.03 -11.10 12.38
CA TYR A 133 -4.18 -11.01 13.56
C TYR A 133 -5.04 -10.77 14.80
N LEU A 134 -4.50 -11.02 16.00
CA LEU A 134 -5.19 -10.84 17.28
C LEU A 134 -5.71 -9.39 17.53
N GLY A 135 -5.29 -8.43 16.71
CA GLY A 135 -5.60 -7.01 16.85
C GLY A 135 -4.54 -6.25 17.65
N THR A 136 -4.91 -5.05 18.09
CA THR A 136 -4.04 -4.15 18.88
C THR A 136 -4.50 -4.16 20.33
N TYR A 137 -3.55 -4.26 21.26
CA TYR A 137 -3.80 -4.21 22.70
C TYR A 137 -2.98 -3.09 23.34
N ASP A 138 -3.63 -2.30 24.18
CA ASP A 138 -3.01 -1.15 24.84
C ASP A 138 -2.65 -1.47 26.30
N LEU A 139 -1.37 -1.31 26.66
CA LEU A 139 -0.92 -1.27 28.05
C LEU A 139 -1.11 0.15 28.58
N ILE A 140 -2.16 0.36 29.39
CA ILE A 140 -2.52 1.70 29.88
C ILE A 140 -1.61 2.08 31.05
N LEU A 141 -0.62 2.94 30.78
CA LEU A 141 0.30 3.47 31.79
C LEU A 141 -0.26 4.70 32.51
N ASN A 142 -1.08 5.50 31.82
CA ASN A 142 -1.71 6.70 32.38
C ASN A 142 -3.19 6.76 31.94
N PRO A 143 -4.12 6.29 32.78
CA PRO A 143 -5.55 6.28 32.45
C PRO A 143 -6.13 7.68 32.19
N ILE A 144 -5.62 8.70 32.88
CA ILE A 144 -6.13 10.09 32.79
C ILE A 144 -5.88 10.66 31.39
N LEU A 145 -4.74 10.36 30.76
CA LEU A 145 -4.46 10.78 29.38
C LEU A 145 -5.08 9.83 28.35
N TYR A 146 -5.13 8.54 28.65
CA TYR A 146 -5.60 7.52 27.72
C TYR A 146 -7.09 7.65 27.38
N HIS A 147 -7.95 7.87 28.37
CA HIS A 147 -9.40 7.95 28.11
C HIS A 147 -9.81 9.14 27.24
N PRO A 148 -9.31 10.38 27.47
CA PRO A 148 -9.56 11.50 26.56
C PRO A 148 -8.97 11.25 25.16
N PHE A 149 -7.75 10.73 25.07
CA PHE A 149 -7.11 10.44 23.79
C PHE A 149 -7.92 9.43 22.95
N THR A 150 -8.30 8.30 23.55
CA THR A 150 -9.08 7.26 22.86
C THR A 150 -10.48 7.75 22.48
N LEU A 151 -11.10 8.60 23.32
CA LEU A 151 -12.38 9.24 22.98
C LEU A 151 -12.23 10.14 21.74
N ILE A 152 -11.19 10.98 21.70
CA ILE A 152 -10.89 11.84 20.54
C ILE A 152 -10.58 11.01 19.30
N ASP A 153 -9.80 9.93 19.42
CA ASP A 153 -9.42 9.08 18.28
C ASP A 153 -10.63 8.35 17.67
N ARG A 154 -11.59 7.92 18.51
CA ARG A 154 -12.87 7.35 18.05
C ARG A 154 -13.74 8.37 17.32
N MET A 155 -13.58 9.65 17.59
CA MET A 155 -14.27 10.73 16.90
C MET A 155 -13.56 11.06 15.58
N SER A 156 -13.86 10.29 14.54
CA SER A 156 -13.24 10.39 13.21
C SER A 156 -13.25 11.82 12.62
N SER A 157 -14.34 12.58 12.78
CA SER A 157 -14.42 13.98 12.33
C SER A 157 -13.43 14.90 13.03
N LEU A 158 -13.29 14.79 14.35
CA LEU A 158 -12.38 15.58 15.17
C LEU A 158 -10.92 15.18 14.90
N LYS A 159 -10.65 13.87 14.78
CA LYS A 159 -9.34 13.33 14.39
C LYS A 159 -8.87 13.91 13.05
N PHE A 160 -9.69 13.84 12.01
CA PHE A 160 -9.32 14.40 10.70
C PHE A 160 -9.22 15.92 10.69
N PHE A 161 -9.95 16.63 11.56
CA PHE A 161 -9.80 18.07 11.73
C PHE A 161 -8.44 18.41 12.36
N LEU A 162 -8.08 17.74 13.45
CA LEU A 162 -6.82 17.98 14.18
C LEU A 162 -5.59 17.63 13.33
N LEU A 163 -5.65 16.55 12.54
CA LEU A 163 -4.57 16.14 11.62
C LEU A 163 -4.29 17.17 10.50
N LYS A 164 -5.14 18.18 10.29
CA LYS A 164 -4.85 19.25 9.32
C LYS A 164 -3.92 20.34 9.89
N PHE A 165 -3.73 20.38 11.20
CA PHE A 165 -2.89 21.37 11.90
C PHE A 165 -1.53 20.80 12.34
N LEU A 166 -1.30 19.51 12.08
CA LEU A 166 -0.04 18.78 12.32
C LEU A 166 0.66 18.53 10.99
#